data_AF-A0A4Z2IIZ2-F1
#
_entry.id   AF-A0A4Z2IIZ2-F1
#
_cell.length_a   1.000
_cell.length_b   1.000
_cell.length_c   1.000
_cell.angle_alpha   90.00
_cell.angle_beta   90.00
_cell.angle_gamma   90.00
#
_symmetry.space_group_name_H-M   'P 1'
#
loop_
_entity.id
_entity.type
_entity.pdbx_description
1 polymer ?
#
loop_
_entity_poly.entity_id
_entity_poly.type
_entity_poly.pdbx_seq_one_letter_code
_entity_poly.pdbx_strand_id
1 'polypeptide(L)'
;MRATANFDLQDFNRMCWTLSSRKNLDRSQLLISNDDAFKVWCIFNFLSEDRYPLTVVPEELTEAMGGSWVEERYEDYKLQLTSSQQSLTCWALIGLVGSGSFSKGTERQALSMGVNGVYQELIMDVLKQGYILKKGHKRKNWTERWFALNPTSISYYVGEDLAEKKGEILLDGSCGVEARATLRASSQPPPPPLPDKDGKKCLFLIRASHKSFEISVSDKKKKHEWILGN
;
A
#
# COMPACT_ATOMS: atom_id res chain seq x y z
N MET A 1 -22.14 25.44 5.56
CA MET A 1 -22.66 24.48 4.56
C MET A 1 -21.71 23.29 4.52
N ARG A 2 -22.20 22.08 4.83
CA ARG A 2 -21.40 20.85 4.70
C ARG A 2 -21.33 20.51 3.21
N ALA A 3 -20.17 20.72 2.60
CA ALA A 3 -19.94 20.25 1.24
C ALA A 3 -19.82 18.72 1.26
N THR A 4 -20.91 18.04 0.91
CA THR A 4 -20.89 16.65 0.47
C THR A 4 -20.40 16.62 -0.97
N ALA A 5 -19.09 16.68 -1.16
CA ALA A 5 -18.45 16.22 -2.38
C ALA A 5 -17.44 15.17 -1.94
N ASN A 6 -17.64 13.92 -2.34
CA ASN A 6 -16.57 12.93 -2.35
C ASN A 6 -15.52 13.46 -3.32
N PHE A 7 -14.60 14.28 -2.82
CA PHE A 7 -13.44 14.70 -3.57
C PHE A 7 -12.51 13.49 -3.63
N ASP A 8 -12.50 12.82 -4.77
CA ASP A 8 -11.54 11.76 -5.00
C ASP A 8 -10.18 12.39 -5.30
N LEU A 9 -9.31 12.41 -4.28
CA LEU A 9 -7.95 12.94 -4.36
C LEU A 9 -7.16 12.25 -5.49
N GLN A 10 -7.47 10.99 -5.82
CA GLN A 10 -6.84 10.26 -6.91
C GLN A 10 -7.20 10.84 -8.27
N ASP A 11 -8.48 11.13 -8.50
CA ASP A 11 -8.94 11.74 -9.75
C ASP A 11 -8.37 13.15 -9.93
N PHE A 12 -8.31 13.92 -8.84
CA PHE A 12 -7.65 15.22 -8.85
C PHE A 12 -6.16 15.12 -9.19
N ASN A 13 -5.44 14.19 -8.54
CA ASN A 13 -4.03 13.94 -8.82
C ASN A 13 -3.81 13.53 -10.29
N ARG A 14 -4.67 12.67 -10.85
CA ARG A 14 -4.60 12.27 -12.27
C ARG A 14 -4.82 13.46 -13.21
N MET A 15 -5.73 14.36 -12.87
CA MET A 15 -5.95 15.58 -13.64
C MET A 15 -4.72 16.48 -13.60
N CYS A 16 -4.16 16.75 -12.42
CA CYS A 16 -2.94 17.53 -12.23
C CYS A 16 -1.75 16.93 -13.02
N TRP A 17 -1.56 15.62 -12.94
CA TRP A 17 -0.55 14.90 -13.71
C TRP A 17 -0.71 15.05 -15.22
N THR A 18 -1.94 14.97 -15.72
CA THR A 18 -2.22 15.09 -17.16
C THR A 18 -1.83 16.47 -17.69
N LEU A 19 -2.03 17.51 -16.87
CA LEU A 19 -1.69 18.90 -17.21
C LEU A 19 -0.19 19.18 -17.11
N SER A 20 0.48 18.64 -16.09
CA SER A 20 1.89 18.96 -15.79
C SER A 20 2.88 18.10 -16.59
N SER A 21 2.64 16.79 -16.72
CA SER A 21 3.64 15.86 -17.28
C SER A 21 3.92 16.08 -18.76
N ARG A 22 2.93 16.52 -19.55
CA ARG A 22 3.05 16.70 -21.00
C ARG A 22 4.12 17.71 -21.41
N LYS A 23 4.36 18.72 -20.58
CA LYS A 23 5.30 19.83 -20.89
C LYS A 23 6.69 19.62 -20.32
N ASN A 24 6.83 18.75 -19.33
CA ASN A 24 8.03 18.69 -18.48
C ASN A 24 8.73 17.33 -18.53
N LEU A 25 8.11 16.29 -19.09
CA LEU A 25 8.65 14.94 -19.08
C LEU A 25 8.91 14.41 -20.50
N ASP A 26 10.18 14.25 -20.85
CA ASP A 26 10.57 13.41 -21.99
C ASP A 26 10.56 11.93 -21.57
N ARG A 27 9.62 11.18 -22.10
CA ARG A 27 9.39 9.78 -21.73
C ARG A 27 10.21 8.79 -22.56
N SER A 28 10.83 9.25 -23.64
CA SER A 28 11.60 8.38 -24.54
C SER A 28 12.81 7.74 -23.86
N GLN A 29 13.29 8.36 -22.78
CA GLN A 29 14.50 7.95 -22.05
C GLN A 29 14.21 7.20 -20.75
N LEU A 30 12.93 6.97 -20.40
CA LEU A 30 12.55 6.38 -19.11
C LEU A 30 12.21 4.89 -19.25
N LEU A 31 12.72 4.08 -18.33
CA LEU A 31 12.39 2.67 -18.21
C LEU A 31 11.03 2.43 -17.57
N ILE A 32 10.49 3.39 -16.82
CA ILE A 32 9.20 3.29 -16.13
C ILE A 32 8.02 3.66 -17.03
N SER A 33 6.84 3.14 -16.72
CA SER A 33 5.61 3.50 -17.44
C SER A 33 5.10 4.89 -17.05
N ASN A 34 4.10 5.39 -17.79
CA ASN A 34 3.39 6.62 -17.39
C ASN A 34 2.69 6.49 -16.03
N ASP A 35 2.17 5.30 -15.72
CA ASP A 35 1.50 5.04 -14.45
C ASP A 35 2.51 5.04 -13.29
N ASP A 36 3.68 4.44 -13.49
CA ASP A 36 4.77 4.51 -12.51
C ASP A 36 5.25 5.96 -12.32
N ALA A 37 5.42 6.73 -13.40
CA ALA A 37 5.82 8.13 -13.31
C ALA A 37 4.78 8.99 -12.57
N PHE A 38 3.49 8.69 -12.77
CA PHE A 38 2.39 9.30 -12.00
C PHE A 38 2.48 8.96 -10.50
N LYS A 39 2.78 7.71 -10.15
CA LYS A 39 2.97 7.29 -8.75
C LYS A 39 4.16 8.01 -8.10
N VAL A 40 5.29 8.10 -8.79
CA VAL A 40 6.46 8.86 -8.33
C VAL A 40 6.12 10.34 -8.14
N TRP A 41 5.31 10.94 -9.03
CA TRP A 41 4.83 12.32 -8.88
C TRP A 41 3.97 12.50 -7.62
N CYS A 42 3.11 11.54 -7.29
CA CYS A 42 2.32 11.60 -6.07
C CYS A 42 3.20 11.46 -4.81
N ILE A 43 4.15 10.52 -4.83
CA ILE A 43 5.14 10.34 -3.74
C ILE A 43 5.93 11.63 -3.53
N PHE A 44 6.38 12.27 -4.62
CA PHE A 44 7.05 13.57 -4.55
C PHE A 44 6.21 14.63 -3.83
N ASN A 45 4.94 14.79 -4.23
CA ASN A 45 4.07 15.81 -3.61
C ASN A 45 3.77 15.52 -2.14
N PHE A 46 3.75 14.24 -1.75
CA PHE A 46 3.55 13.84 -0.36
C PHE A 46 4.78 14.15 0.51
N LEU A 47 5.98 13.91 -0.03
CA LEU A 47 7.25 14.13 0.67
C LEU A 47 7.78 15.56 0.56
N SER A 48 7.24 16.38 -0.35
CA SER A 48 7.74 17.75 -0.57
C SER A 48 7.38 18.67 0.58
N GLU A 49 8.30 19.57 0.92
CA GLU A 49 8.04 20.62 1.92
C GLU A 49 6.92 21.58 1.48
N ASP A 50 6.22 22.19 2.43
CA ASP A 50 5.17 23.21 2.21
C ASP A 50 5.71 24.57 1.68
N ARG A 51 6.89 24.59 1.06
CA ARG A 51 7.53 25.80 0.51
C ARG A 51 7.76 25.67 -0.98
N TYR A 52 7.39 26.72 -1.71
CA TYR A 52 7.58 26.79 -3.16
C TYR A 52 8.96 27.40 -3.52
N PRO A 53 9.69 26.87 -4.52
CA PRO A 53 9.36 25.70 -5.33
C PRO A 53 9.42 24.40 -4.52
N LEU A 54 8.47 23.49 -4.78
CA LEU A 54 8.44 22.19 -4.12
C LEU A 54 9.73 21.43 -4.44
N THR A 55 10.35 20.90 -3.40
CA THR A 55 11.50 20.01 -3.50
C THR A 55 11.38 18.90 -2.46
N VAL A 56 12.04 17.78 -2.71
CA VAL A 56 12.15 16.67 -1.76
C VAL A 56 13.59 16.48 -1.34
N VAL A 57 13.79 16.23 -0.06
CA VAL A 57 15.09 15.96 0.53
C VAL A 57 15.41 14.46 0.34
N PRO A 58 16.62 14.09 -0.10
CA PRO A 58 17.02 12.70 -0.34
C PRO A 58 16.76 11.74 0.83
N GLU A 59 16.92 12.22 2.06
CA GLU A 59 16.71 11.48 3.30
C GLU A 59 15.25 11.02 3.45
N GLU A 60 14.28 11.89 3.17
CA GLU A 60 12.84 11.56 3.18
C GLU A 60 12.51 10.47 2.15
N LEU A 61 13.17 10.51 1.00
CA LEU A 61 13.05 9.46 -0.01
C LEU A 61 13.65 8.13 0.49
N THR A 62 14.76 8.15 1.22
CA THR A 62 15.36 6.93 1.80
C THR A 62 14.41 6.27 2.79
N GLU A 63 13.85 7.08 3.70
CA GLU A 63 12.93 6.60 4.72
C GLU A 63 11.64 6.05 4.10
N ALA A 64 11.07 6.77 3.13
CA ALA A 64 9.89 6.38 2.37
C ALA A 64 10.03 5.04 1.64
N MET A 65 11.22 4.75 1.11
CA MET A 65 11.42 3.61 0.21
C MET A 65 11.68 2.30 0.94
N GLY A 66 11.98 2.37 2.24
CA GLY A 66 12.40 1.24 3.05
C GLY A 66 13.61 0.50 2.47
N GLY A 67 14.09 -0.54 3.15
CA GLY A 67 15.20 -1.39 2.66
C GLY A 67 14.88 -2.22 1.40
N SER A 68 13.87 -1.86 0.60
CA SER A 68 13.42 -2.61 -0.58
C SER A 68 14.23 -2.30 -1.84
N TRP A 69 15.02 -1.23 -1.85
CA TRP A 69 15.86 -0.83 -2.98
C TRP A 69 17.28 -1.33 -2.75
N VAL A 70 18.00 -1.73 -3.81
CA VAL A 70 19.31 -2.39 -3.68
C VAL A 70 20.30 -1.49 -2.94
N GLU A 71 20.58 -1.86 -1.69
CA GLU A 71 21.29 -1.09 -0.66
C GLU A 71 22.64 -0.52 -1.15
N GLU A 72 23.42 -1.30 -1.90
CA GLU A 72 24.78 -0.93 -2.31
C GLU A 72 24.84 0.26 -3.30
N ARG A 73 23.94 0.32 -4.30
CA ARG A 73 23.93 1.42 -5.28
C ARG A 73 23.16 2.64 -4.81
N TYR A 74 22.18 2.41 -3.94
CA TYR A 74 21.43 3.49 -3.32
C TYR A 74 22.33 4.28 -2.37
N GLU A 75 23.17 3.62 -1.58
CA GLU A 75 24.11 4.28 -0.65
C GLU A 75 25.17 5.12 -1.37
N ASP A 76 25.74 4.66 -2.49
CA ASP A 76 26.65 5.48 -3.32
C ASP A 76 25.97 6.75 -3.85
N TYR A 77 24.70 6.64 -4.22
CA TYR A 77 23.93 7.75 -4.75
C TYR A 77 23.45 8.71 -3.65
N LYS A 78 23.05 8.18 -2.50
CA LYS A 78 22.74 8.93 -1.27
C LYS A 78 23.95 9.74 -0.84
N LEU A 79 25.15 9.16 -0.86
CA LEU A 79 26.40 9.89 -0.61
C LEU A 79 26.60 11.07 -1.58
N GLN A 80 26.27 10.92 -2.87
CA GLN A 80 26.34 12.03 -3.84
C GLN A 80 25.26 13.11 -3.61
N LEU A 81 24.04 12.72 -3.25
CA LEU A 81 22.95 13.66 -2.98
C LEU A 81 23.14 14.42 -1.67
N THR A 82 23.47 13.71 -0.59
CA THR A 82 23.72 14.30 0.73
C THR A 82 24.98 15.17 0.73
N SER A 83 26.03 14.80 -0.02
CA SER A 83 27.23 15.65 -0.16
C SER A 83 27.00 16.94 -0.93
N SER A 84 25.97 17.01 -1.78
CA SER A 84 25.65 18.20 -2.58
C SER A 84 24.58 19.09 -1.96
N GLN A 85 23.95 18.69 -0.83
CA GLN A 85 22.75 19.35 -0.26
C GLN A 85 21.68 19.67 -1.32
N GLN A 86 21.59 18.88 -2.38
CA GLN A 86 20.66 19.15 -3.47
C GLN A 86 19.31 18.52 -3.17
N SER A 87 18.34 19.37 -2.86
CA SER A 87 16.94 19.00 -2.88
C SER A 87 16.51 18.68 -4.32
N LEU A 88 15.76 17.60 -4.52
CA LEU A 88 15.33 17.18 -5.85
C LEU A 88 14.03 17.87 -6.25
N THR A 89 13.94 18.30 -7.50
CA THR A 89 12.64 18.65 -8.11
C THR A 89 11.89 17.40 -8.52
N CYS A 90 10.57 17.52 -8.72
CA CYS A 90 9.74 16.40 -9.16
C CYS A 90 10.27 15.71 -10.43
N TRP A 91 10.67 16.49 -11.43
CA TRP A 91 11.15 15.96 -12.71
C TRP A 91 12.51 15.29 -12.59
N ALA A 92 13.40 15.83 -11.76
CA ALA A 92 14.67 15.20 -11.45
C ALA A 92 14.46 13.84 -10.75
N LEU A 93 13.52 13.76 -9.80
CA LEU A 93 13.19 12.51 -9.12
C LEU A 93 12.61 11.48 -10.10
N ILE A 94 11.67 11.87 -10.97
CA ILE A 94 11.08 10.96 -11.98
C ILE A 94 12.16 10.48 -12.95
N GLY A 95 13.06 11.36 -13.40
CA GLY A 95 14.16 11.01 -14.29
C GLY A 95 15.12 10.03 -13.64
N LEU A 96 15.45 10.26 -12.37
CA LEU A 96 16.31 9.42 -11.56
C LEU A 96 15.72 8.02 -11.31
N VAL A 97 14.45 7.94 -10.90
CA VAL A 97 13.76 6.64 -10.74
C VAL A 97 13.68 5.95 -12.10
N GLY A 98 13.30 6.69 -13.15
CA GLY A 98 13.10 6.19 -14.49
C GLY A 98 14.37 5.77 -15.23
N SER A 99 15.56 6.24 -14.84
CA SER A 99 16.83 5.83 -15.46
C SER A 99 17.26 4.41 -15.07
N GLY A 100 16.64 3.82 -14.05
CA GLY A 100 16.97 2.47 -13.58
C GLY A 100 18.32 2.38 -12.86
N SER A 101 18.87 3.51 -12.40
CA SER A 101 20.18 3.56 -11.72
C SER A 101 20.26 2.67 -10.47
N PHE A 102 19.12 2.37 -9.87
CA PHE A 102 18.99 1.66 -8.60
C PHE A 102 19.00 0.13 -8.69
N SER A 103 19.02 -0.47 -9.89
CA SER A 103 19.04 -1.94 -10.03
C SER A 103 20.24 -2.41 -10.85
N LYS A 104 20.93 -3.47 -10.39
CA LYS A 104 22.00 -4.17 -11.14
C LYS A 104 21.37 -4.87 -12.36
N GLY A 105 21.06 -4.10 -13.41
CA GLY A 105 20.59 -4.62 -14.69
C GLY A 105 19.23 -5.31 -14.65
N THR A 106 18.27 -4.83 -13.84
CA THR A 106 16.98 -5.53 -13.66
C THR A 106 15.83 -4.86 -14.42
N GLU A 107 15.00 -5.74 -14.99
CA GLU A 107 13.79 -5.51 -15.75
C GLU A 107 12.85 -4.45 -15.15
N ARG A 108 12.25 -3.64 -16.04
CA ARG A 108 11.15 -2.68 -15.81
C ARG A 108 10.14 -3.11 -14.72
N GLN A 109 9.90 -4.41 -14.59
CA GLN A 109 8.98 -5.00 -13.63
C GLN A 109 9.39 -4.79 -12.16
N ALA A 110 10.65 -5.01 -11.80
CA ALA A 110 11.10 -4.86 -10.40
C ALA A 110 11.00 -3.41 -9.93
N LEU A 111 11.33 -2.47 -10.81
CA LEU A 111 11.20 -1.03 -10.55
C LEU A 111 9.74 -0.61 -10.40
N SER A 112 8.86 -1.09 -11.29
CA SER A 112 7.42 -0.83 -11.18
C SER A 112 6.83 -1.41 -9.89
N MET A 113 7.26 -2.61 -9.48
CA MET A 113 6.88 -3.19 -8.19
C MET A 113 7.32 -2.33 -7.00
N GLY A 114 8.57 -1.86 -7.00
CA GLY A 114 9.10 -1.02 -5.92
C GLY A 114 8.36 0.32 -5.82
N VAL A 115 8.15 1.01 -6.94
CA VAL A 115 7.36 2.25 -7.00
C VAL A 115 5.93 2.01 -6.54
N ASN A 116 5.31 0.91 -6.97
CA ASN A 116 3.95 0.59 -6.56
C ASN A 116 3.85 0.29 -5.06
N GLY A 117 4.82 -0.40 -4.46
CA GLY A 117 4.85 -0.67 -3.02
C GLY A 117 4.81 0.62 -2.20
N VAL A 118 5.73 1.54 -2.50
CA VAL A 118 5.85 2.83 -1.79
C VAL A 118 4.62 3.71 -2.02
N TYR A 119 4.05 3.69 -3.22
CA TYR A 119 2.80 4.40 -3.52
C TYR A 119 1.62 3.87 -2.70
N GLN A 120 1.49 2.55 -2.59
CA GLN A 120 0.40 1.94 -1.82
C GLN A 120 0.53 2.28 -0.33
N GLU A 121 1.75 2.31 0.20
CA GLU A 121 1.99 2.63 1.60
C GLU A 121 1.75 4.11 1.91
N LEU A 122 2.42 5.02 1.21
CA LEU A 122 2.42 6.45 1.56
C LEU A 122 1.21 7.23 1.04
N ILE A 123 0.69 6.85 -0.14
CA ILE A 123 -0.37 7.63 -0.81
C ILE A 123 -1.74 6.98 -0.62
N MET A 124 -1.78 5.65 -0.56
CA MET A 124 -3.03 4.91 -0.38
C MET A 124 -3.25 4.44 1.06
N ASP A 125 -2.34 4.72 2.00
CA ASP A 125 -2.37 4.29 3.40
C ASP A 125 -2.58 2.77 3.57
N VAL A 126 -2.06 1.96 2.65
CA VAL A 126 -2.21 0.49 2.70
C VAL A 126 -1.15 -0.07 3.64
N LEU A 127 -1.58 -0.53 4.82
CA LEU A 127 -0.73 -1.13 5.85
C LEU A 127 -0.34 -2.56 5.51
N LYS A 128 -1.27 -3.31 4.90
CA LYS A 128 -1.03 -4.71 4.52
C LYS A 128 -1.91 -5.10 3.35
N GLN A 129 -1.37 -5.92 2.45
CA GLN A 129 -2.11 -6.45 1.32
C GLN A 129 -1.70 -7.88 0.98
N GLY A 130 -2.59 -8.62 0.32
CA GLY A 130 -2.30 -9.99 -0.09
C GLY A 130 -3.54 -10.81 -0.42
N TYR A 131 -3.32 -11.94 -1.10
CA TYR A 131 -4.37 -12.92 -1.35
C TYR A 131 -4.75 -13.66 -0.07
N ILE A 132 -6.06 -13.70 0.21
CA ILE A 132 -6.64 -14.45 1.32
C ILE A 132 -7.91 -15.18 0.88
N LEU A 133 -8.15 -16.37 1.46
CA LEU A 133 -9.40 -17.09 1.27
C LEU A 133 -10.49 -16.53 2.18
N LYS A 134 -11.60 -16.13 1.57
CA LYS A 134 -12.78 -15.62 2.24
C LYS A 134 -13.96 -16.56 2.03
N LYS A 135 -14.72 -16.83 3.10
CA LYS A 135 -15.99 -17.56 2.97
C LYS A 135 -17.12 -16.64 2.51
N GLY A 136 -17.90 -17.13 1.55
CA GLY A 136 -19.13 -16.50 1.08
C GLY A 136 -20.20 -16.50 2.16
N HIS A 137 -20.94 -15.40 2.31
CA HIS A 137 -21.94 -15.30 3.38
C HIS A 137 -23.19 -16.15 3.09
N LYS A 138 -23.71 -16.09 1.85
CA LYS A 138 -24.92 -16.83 1.40
C LYS A 138 -24.61 -18.26 0.95
N ARG A 139 -23.74 -18.40 -0.06
CA ARG A 139 -23.41 -19.69 -0.69
C ARG A 139 -22.32 -20.50 0.03
N LYS A 140 -21.74 -19.97 1.11
CA LYS A 140 -20.69 -20.60 1.94
C LYS A 140 -19.43 -21.13 1.23
N ASN A 141 -19.26 -20.88 -0.07
CA ASN A 141 -18.04 -21.20 -0.82
C ASN A 141 -16.85 -20.37 -0.35
N TRP A 142 -15.66 -20.96 -0.39
CA TRP A 142 -14.39 -20.26 -0.19
C TRP A 142 -13.91 -19.67 -1.50
N THR A 143 -13.47 -18.42 -1.49
CA THR A 143 -12.90 -17.79 -2.68
C THR A 143 -11.70 -16.94 -2.30
N GLU A 144 -10.64 -17.04 -3.10
CA GLU A 144 -9.45 -16.22 -2.95
C GLU A 144 -9.74 -14.80 -3.47
N ARG A 145 -9.30 -13.80 -2.70
CA ARG A 145 -9.48 -12.37 -3.01
C ARG A 145 -8.22 -11.63 -2.57
N TRP A 146 -7.91 -10.56 -3.27
CA TRP A 146 -6.89 -9.61 -2.82
C TRP A 146 -7.48 -8.72 -1.74
N PHE A 147 -6.89 -8.73 -0.54
CA PHE A 147 -7.29 -7.86 0.56
C PHE A 147 -6.28 -6.72 0.69
N ALA A 148 -6.77 -5.52 0.98
CA ALA A 148 -5.97 -4.36 1.35
C ALA A 148 -6.50 -3.81 2.67
N LEU A 149 -5.62 -3.72 3.67
CA LEU A 149 -5.86 -3.18 5.00
C LEU A 149 -5.41 -1.73 5.04
N ASN A 150 -6.32 -0.85 5.41
CA ASN A 150 -6.10 0.56 5.72
C ASN A 150 -6.40 0.80 7.22
N PRO A 151 -6.02 1.96 7.79
CA PRO A 151 -6.28 2.26 9.20
C PRO A 151 -7.76 2.18 9.60
N THR A 152 -8.67 2.48 8.67
CA THR A 152 -10.11 2.60 8.94
C THR A 152 -10.96 1.56 8.22
N SER A 153 -10.38 0.74 7.33
CA SER A 153 -11.14 -0.27 6.60
C SER A 153 -10.27 -1.40 6.04
N ILE A 154 -10.92 -2.50 5.68
CA ILE A 154 -10.34 -3.58 4.89
C ILE A 154 -11.15 -3.71 3.61
N SER A 155 -10.57 -3.33 2.48
CA SER A 155 -11.16 -3.52 1.16
C SER A 155 -10.72 -4.85 0.56
N TYR A 156 -11.57 -5.46 -0.26
CA TYR A 156 -11.20 -6.68 -0.98
C TYR A 156 -11.68 -6.70 -2.43
N TYR A 157 -10.83 -7.24 -3.31
CA TYR A 157 -10.91 -7.14 -4.76
C TYR A 157 -10.81 -8.53 -5.39
N VAL A 158 -11.14 -8.63 -6.68
CA VAL A 158 -10.93 -9.87 -7.45
C VAL A 158 -9.46 -10.21 -7.55
N GLY A 159 -8.61 -9.23 -7.84
CA GLY A 159 -7.17 -9.38 -8.00
C GLY A 159 -6.39 -8.20 -7.44
N GLU A 160 -5.07 -8.33 -7.48
CA GLU A 160 -4.09 -7.33 -7.01
C GLU A 160 -4.08 -6.03 -7.82
N ASP A 161 -4.68 -6.02 -9.02
CA ASP A 161 -4.83 -4.84 -9.87
C ASP A 161 -5.85 -3.81 -9.33
N LEU A 162 -6.57 -4.17 -8.27
CA LEU A 162 -7.61 -3.37 -7.62
C LEU A 162 -8.75 -2.95 -8.56
N ALA A 163 -8.87 -3.57 -9.74
CA ALA A 163 -9.80 -3.14 -10.79
C ALA A 163 -11.27 -3.36 -10.41
N GLU A 164 -11.56 -4.44 -9.67
CA GLU A 164 -12.92 -4.78 -9.27
C GLU A 164 -13.05 -4.98 -7.75
N LYS A 165 -13.49 -3.93 -7.05
CA LYS A 165 -13.80 -3.95 -5.61
C LYS A 165 -15.05 -4.80 -5.35
N LYS A 166 -14.93 -5.84 -4.52
CA LYS A 166 -16.03 -6.74 -4.14
C LYS A 166 -16.63 -6.40 -2.78
N GLY A 167 -15.99 -5.55 -2.00
CA GLY A 167 -16.56 -5.00 -0.78
C GLY A 167 -15.52 -4.37 0.12
N GLU A 168 -16.02 -3.87 1.24
CA GLU A 168 -15.25 -3.16 2.25
C GLU A 168 -15.79 -3.51 3.64
N ILE A 169 -14.88 -3.63 4.58
CA ILE A 169 -15.14 -3.88 5.99
C ILE A 169 -14.63 -2.65 6.73
N LEU A 170 -15.53 -1.77 7.17
CA LEU A 170 -15.13 -0.62 7.98
C LEU A 170 -14.63 -1.11 9.33
N LEU A 171 -13.48 -0.59 9.75
CA LEU A 171 -12.86 -0.82 11.05
C LEU A 171 -13.25 0.36 11.95
N ASP A 172 -14.32 0.18 12.71
CA ASP A 172 -14.75 1.12 13.76
C ASP A 172 -14.36 0.60 15.15
N GLY A 173 -14.64 1.37 16.20
CA GLY A 173 -14.37 0.96 17.59
C GLY A 173 -15.17 -0.27 18.07
N SER A 174 -16.10 -0.80 17.26
CA SER A 174 -16.82 -2.06 17.50
C SER A 174 -16.19 -3.27 16.80
N CYS A 175 -15.19 -3.03 15.95
CA CYS A 175 -14.52 -4.08 15.19
C CYS A 175 -13.52 -4.85 16.06
N GLY A 176 -13.49 -6.15 15.88
CA GLY A 176 -12.57 -7.04 16.58
C GLY A 176 -12.15 -8.19 15.67
N VAL A 177 -10.85 -8.44 15.58
CA VAL A 177 -10.33 -9.65 14.97
C VAL A 177 -10.36 -10.73 16.05
N GLU A 178 -11.14 -11.78 15.84
CA GLU A 178 -11.25 -12.89 16.79
C GLU A 178 -10.07 -13.86 16.64
N ALA A 179 -8.89 -13.30 16.85
CA ALA A 179 -7.76 -13.94 17.50
C ALA A 179 -7.23 -13.06 18.66
N ARG A 180 -7.75 -11.83 18.79
CA ARG A 180 -7.46 -10.90 19.87
C ARG A 180 -8.68 -9.98 20.12
N ALA A 181 -9.67 -10.51 20.82
CA ALA A 181 -10.40 -9.70 21.80
C ALA A 181 -9.71 -9.96 23.16
N THR A 182 -8.45 -9.53 23.33
CA THR A 182 -8.09 -8.37 24.18
C THR A 182 -9.00 -8.18 25.38
N LEU A 183 -8.41 -8.34 26.57
CA LEU A 183 -8.15 -7.22 27.49
C LEU A 183 -9.31 -6.23 27.70
N ARG A 184 -10.54 -6.73 27.83
CA ARG A 184 -11.41 -6.19 28.87
C ARG A 184 -11.06 -6.96 30.13
N ALA A 185 -11.02 -6.25 31.25
CA ALA A 185 -10.96 -6.84 32.58
C ALA A 185 -12.22 -7.70 32.81
N SER A 186 -12.28 -8.86 32.17
CA SER A 186 -13.23 -9.93 32.40
C SER A 186 -12.39 -11.18 32.56
N SER A 187 -12.54 -11.80 33.72
CA SER A 187 -11.91 -13.02 34.22
C SER A 187 -12.18 -14.28 33.38
N GLN A 188 -12.40 -14.16 32.07
CA GLN A 188 -12.61 -15.27 31.16
C GLN A 188 -11.32 -15.63 30.41
N PRO A 189 -11.03 -16.94 30.24
CA PRO A 189 -9.91 -17.39 29.44
C PRO A 189 -10.08 -16.95 27.97
N PRO A 190 -8.97 -16.76 27.23
CA PRO A 190 -9.02 -16.42 25.81
C PRO A 190 -9.84 -17.48 25.06
N PRO A 191 -10.69 -17.07 24.09
CA PRO A 191 -11.47 -18.03 23.31
C PRO A 191 -10.52 -19.03 22.61
N PRO A 192 -10.88 -20.32 22.57
CA PRO A 192 -10.05 -21.33 21.93
C PRO A 192 -9.86 -20.99 20.44
N PRO A 193 -8.68 -21.28 19.86
CA PRO A 193 -8.44 -21.07 18.44
C PRO A 193 -9.51 -21.80 17.63
N LEU A 194 -10.04 -21.13 16.60
CA LEU A 194 -11.06 -21.71 15.73
C LEU A 194 -10.54 -23.05 15.16
N PRO A 195 -11.31 -24.14 15.31
CA PRO A 195 -10.90 -25.44 14.79
C PRO A 195 -10.85 -25.40 13.26
N ASP A 196 -10.01 -26.26 12.69
CA ASP A 196 -9.98 -26.49 11.25
C ASP A 196 -11.40 -26.87 10.77
N LYS A 197 -11.86 -26.23 9.70
CA LYS A 197 -13.23 -26.35 9.19
C LYS A 197 -13.23 -26.30 7.67
N ASP A 198 -14.08 -27.11 7.03
CA ASP A 198 -14.20 -27.19 5.55
C ASP A 198 -12.85 -27.48 4.85
N GLY A 199 -11.96 -28.24 5.51
CA GLY A 199 -10.60 -28.51 5.03
C GLY A 199 -9.66 -27.29 5.05
N LYS A 200 -10.07 -26.18 5.66
CA LYS A 200 -9.27 -24.96 5.81
C LYS A 200 -8.62 -24.89 7.18
N LYS A 201 -7.36 -24.46 7.17
CA LYS A 201 -6.53 -24.22 8.35
C LYS A 201 -6.33 -22.73 8.57
N CYS A 202 -5.72 -22.36 9.70
CA CYS A 202 -5.35 -20.99 10.02
C CYS A 202 -6.53 -20.00 9.91
N LEU A 203 -7.70 -20.44 10.41
CA LEU A 203 -8.94 -19.68 10.35
C LEU A 203 -8.94 -18.52 11.37
N PHE A 204 -9.49 -17.38 10.98
CA PHE A 204 -9.81 -16.27 11.89
C PHE A 204 -11.09 -15.55 11.43
N LEU A 205 -11.70 -14.82 12.35
CA LEU A 205 -12.91 -14.03 12.08
C LEU A 205 -12.57 -12.55 12.12
N ILE A 206 -13.02 -11.81 11.12
CA ILE A 206 -13.09 -10.35 11.16
C ILE A 206 -14.54 -10.01 11.53
N ARG A 207 -14.75 -9.41 12.70
CA ARG A 207 -16.07 -8.92 13.13
C ARG A 207 -16.17 -7.43 12.82
N ALA A 208 -17.18 -7.08 12.04
CA ALA A 208 -17.63 -5.71 11.83
C ALA A 208 -19.03 -5.52 12.42
N SER A 209 -19.47 -4.27 12.54
CA SER A 209 -20.62 -3.84 13.35
C SER A 209 -21.92 -4.61 13.10
N HIS A 210 -22.12 -5.17 11.89
CA HIS A 210 -23.32 -5.96 11.55
C HIS A 210 -22.99 -7.29 10.84
N LYS A 211 -21.71 -7.70 10.78
CA LYS A 211 -21.31 -8.88 10.01
C LYS A 211 -19.97 -9.46 10.44
N SER A 212 -19.89 -10.78 10.47
CA SER A 212 -18.64 -11.51 10.61
C SER A 212 -18.18 -12.10 9.28
N PHE A 213 -16.86 -12.15 9.09
CA PHE A 213 -16.20 -12.69 7.91
C PHE A 213 -15.25 -13.81 8.33
N GLU A 214 -15.52 -15.03 7.85
CA GLU A 214 -14.62 -16.18 7.99
C GLU A 214 -13.50 -16.08 6.96
N ILE A 215 -12.26 -16.06 7.45
CA ILE A 215 -11.03 -15.86 6.68
C ILE A 215 -10.07 -17.02 6.94
N SER A 216 -9.37 -17.48 5.91
CA SER A 216 -8.31 -18.49 5.97
C SER A 216 -7.09 -18.03 5.18
N VAL A 217 -5.91 -18.22 5.76
CA VAL A 217 -4.61 -17.92 5.16
C VAL A 217 -3.76 -19.18 5.05
N SER A 218 -2.67 -19.12 4.27
CA SER A 218 -1.81 -20.28 3.99
C SER A 218 -1.16 -20.89 5.22
N ASP A 219 -0.80 -20.08 6.22
CA ASP A 219 0.03 -20.51 7.33
C ASP A 219 -0.19 -19.66 8.60
N LYS A 220 0.35 -20.14 9.72
CA LYS A 220 0.20 -19.49 11.02
C LYS A 220 0.90 -18.13 11.05
N LYS A 221 2.03 -17.94 10.35
CA LYS A 221 2.78 -16.68 10.36
C LYS A 221 1.94 -15.58 9.72
N LYS A 222 1.43 -15.79 8.50
CA LYS A 222 0.51 -14.85 7.83
C LYS A 222 -0.74 -14.59 8.65
N LYS A 223 -1.27 -15.59 9.35
CA LYS A 223 -2.40 -15.39 10.26
C LYS A 223 -2.05 -14.35 11.31
N HIS A 224 -0.92 -14.50 12.00
CA HIS A 224 -0.49 -13.54 13.01
C HIS A 224 -0.26 -12.15 12.41
N GLU A 225 0.39 -12.05 11.25
CA GLU A 225 0.61 -10.77 10.56
C GLU A 225 -0.71 -10.04 10.25
N TRP A 226 -1.71 -10.73 9.68
CA TRP A 226 -3.03 -10.14 9.40
C TRP A 226 -3.84 -9.78 10.65
N ILE A 227 -3.60 -10.46 11.78
CA ILE A 227 -4.24 -10.13 13.06
C ILE A 227 -3.58 -8.91 13.71
N LEU A 228 -2.25 -8.79 13.59
CA LEU A 228 -1.46 -7.77 14.26
C LEU A 228 -1.33 -6.48 13.43
N GLY A 229 -1.59 -6.54 12.12
CA GLY A 229 -1.38 -5.41 11.21
C GLY A 229 0.08 -5.15 10.88
N ASN A 230 0.94 -6.18 11.02
CA ASN A 230 2.37 -6.13 10.70
C ASN A 230 2.69 -6.77 9.34
#